data_AF-A0A2E3NBP1-F1
#
_entry.id   AF-A0A2E3NBP1-F1
#
_cell.length_a   1.000
_cell.length_b   1.000
_cell.length_c   1.000
_cell.angle_alpha   90.00
_cell.angle_beta   90.00
_cell.angle_gamma   90.00
#
_symmetry.space_group_name_H-M   'P 1'
#
loop_
_entity.id
_entity.type
_entity.pdbx_description
1 polymer ?
#
loop_
_entity_poly.entity_id
_entity_poly.type
_entity_poly.pdbx_seq_one_letter_code
_entity_poly.pdbx_strand_id
1 'polypeptide(L)'
;MFRNPPAVQLVTAVLATGGLFAEVDFNRDIRPILSNHCFACHGPDEHDRKGELRLDTEKGALQSGDIGDALVPGKPDESEIIHRIFSDDPEEVMPPPDANKALSAEQRTLLRQWIEQGGGYAEPWSYRPPERHPVPKAQSSDWPANWIDNFILDRLRREGLEPAPDTDPVTLVRRLHFDLIGLPPSPQAVERFLKEWKNDQSASVEKTVKGLLSSPHFGERMAMYWLDLVRYADTCGYHGDQDHSISPYRDYVIDAFNDNLPFDQFTREQLAGDLLDSPTIDQKIATGYNRLLQTSHEGGVQAKEYLAIYFADRVRNLSNVWMGATVGCAQCHDHK
;
A
#
# COMPACT_ATOMS: atom_id res chain seq x y z
N MET A 1 17.23 -21.10 15.37
CA MET A 1 17.15 -22.28 16.27
C MET A 1 16.19 -23.28 15.63
N PHE A 2 16.66 -24.08 14.66
CA PHE A 2 15.78 -25.02 13.93
C PHE A 2 15.51 -26.29 14.77
N ARG A 3 14.23 -26.63 14.98
CA ARG A 3 13.80 -27.71 15.89
C ARG A 3 13.17 -28.88 15.13
N ASN A 4 13.51 -30.10 15.56
CA ASN A 4 12.87 -31.36 15.17
C ASN A 4 11.43 -31.47 15.75
N PRO A 5 10.51 -32.24 15.13
CA PRO A 5 9.09 -32.24 15.49
C PRO A 5 8.77 -33.18 16.68
N PRO A 6 7.84 -32.81 17.59
CA PRO A 6 7.23 -33.75 18.53
C PRO A 6 5.79 -34.14 18.14
N ALA A 7 5.37 -35.28 18.67
CA ALA A 7 4.16 -36.04 18.35
C ALA A 7 2.84 -35.34 18.78
N VAL A 8 1.81 -35.56 17.96
CA VAL A 8 0.45 -35.02 18.09
C VAL A 8 -0.32 -35.76 19.20
N GLN A 9 -0.87 -35.00 20.17
CA GLN A 9 -1.98 -35.46 21.02
C GLN A 9 -3.19 -34.56 20.81
N LEU A 10 -4.33 -35.19 20.53
CA LEU A 10 -5.61 -34.55 20.27
C LEU A 10 -6.30 -34.19 21.60
N VAL A 11 -6.58 -32.92 21.84
CA VAL A 11 -7.45 -32.46 22.93
C VAL A 11 -8.64 -31.74 22.32
N THR A 12 -9.84 -32.25 22.58
CA THR A 12 -11.12 -31.68 22.12
C THR A 12 -11.57 -30.61 23.11
N ALA A 13 -11.59 -29.34 22.69
CA ALA A 13 -12.13 -28.23 23.48
C ALA A 13 -13.51 -27.83 22.95
N VAL A 14 -14.49 -27.74 23.86
CA VAL A 14 -15.85 -27.24 23.60
C VAL A 14 -15.81 -25.72 23.61
N LEU A 15 -16.15 -25.08 22.49
CA LEU A 15 -16.27 -23.62 22.36
C LEU A 15 -17.68 -23.17 22.76
N ALA A 16 -17.77 -22.34 23.79
CA ALA A 16 -18.97 -21.55 24.08
C ALA A 16 -18.97 -20.31 23.16
N THR A 17 -19.95 -20.24 22.25
CA THR A 17 -20.17 -19.11 21.34
C THR A 17 -20.92 -17.99 22.05
N GLY A 18 -20.18 -17.12 22.75
CA GLY A 18 -20.65 -15.78 23.10
C GLY A 18 -20.12 -14.79 22.08
N GLY A 19 -20.85 -14.57 21.00
CA GLY A 19 -20.48 -13.61 19.96
C GLY A 19 -20.65 -12.18 20.44
N LEU A 20 -19.59 -11.57 20.96
CA LEU A 20 -19.41 -10.13 20.83
C LEU A 20 -19.34 -9.86 19.32
N PHE A 21 -20.37 -9.22 18.76
CA PHE A 21 -20.31 -8.76 17.38
C PHE A 21 -19.05 -7.92 17.23
N ALA A 22 -18.18 -8.31 16.30
CA ALA A 22 -16.95 -7.59 16.03
C ALA A 22 -17.29 -6.13 15.69
N GLU A 23 -16.47 -5.20 16.19
CA GLU A 23 -16.57 -3.78 15.84
C GLU A 23 -16.42 -3.61 14.32
N VAL A 24 -17.35 -2.88 13.72
CA VAL A 24 -17.36 -2.63 12.28
C VAL A 24 -16.34 -1.55 11.99
N ASP A 25 -15.38 -1.84 11.11
CA ASP A 25 -14.35 -0.88 10.72
C ASP A 25 -14.77 -0.17 9.43
N PHE A 26 -14.90 1.16 9.49
CA PHE A 26 -15.38 1.92 8.34
C PHE A 26 -14.55 1.69 7.06
N ASN A 27 -13.23 1.63 7.14
CA ASN A 27 -12.38 1.51 5.95
C ASN A 27 -12.37 0.09 5.38
N ARG A 28 -12.35 -0.93 6.25
CA ARG A 28 -12.34 -2.34 5.87
C ARG A 28 -13.71 -2.80 5.36
N ASP A 29 -14.77 -2.41 6.07
CA ASP A 29 -16.09 -3.03 5.95
C ASP A 29 -17.08 -2.14 5.18
N ILE A 30 -17.11 -0.84 5.45
CA ILE A 30 -18.21 0.05 5.00
C ILE A 30 -17.85 0.83 3.73
N ARG A 31 -16.69 1.49 3.71
CA ARG A 31 -16.24 2.31 2.59
C ARG A 31 -16.22 1.54 1.26
N PRO A 32 -15.77 0.28 1.18
CA PRO A 32 -15.85 -0.48 -0.07
C PRO A 32 -17.29 -0.68 -0.54
N ILE A 33 -18.24 -0.87 0.39
CA ILE A 33 -19.66 -0.99 0.07
C ILE A 33 -20.17 0.35 -0.51
N LEU A 34 -19.97 1.46 0.21
CA LEU A 34 -20.44 2.77 -0.25
C LEU A 34 -19.80 3.19 -1.59
N SER A 35 -18.50 2.92 -1.76
CA SER A 35 -17.77 3.23 -2.99
C SER A 35 -18.29 2.45 -4.19
N ASN A 36 -18.56 1.15 -4.02
CA ASN A 36 -18.99 0.31 -5.13
C ASN A 36 -20.45 0.54 -5.51
N HIS A 37 -21.30 0.78 -4.51
CA HIS A 37 -22.75 0.75 -4.65
C HIS A 37 -23.40 2.15 -4.68
N CYS A 38 -22.79 3.17 -4.06
CA CYS A 38 -23.46 4.44 -3.78
C CYS A 38 -22.78 5.68 -4.40
N PHE A 39 -21.45 5.78 -4.39
CA PHE A 39 -20.75 7.04 -4.74
C PHE A 39 -20.90 7.49 -6.19
N ALA A 40 -21.31 6.60 -7.10
CA ALA A 40 -21.58 6.99 -8.48
C ALA A 40 -22.72 8.03 -8.59
N CYS A 41 -23.71 8.00 -7.69
CA CYS A 41 -24.81 8.97 -7.66
C CYS A 41 -24.84 9.83 -6.40
N HIS A 42 -24.13 9.43 -5.35
CA HIS A 42 -24.15 10.11 -4.04
C HIS A 42 -22.72 10.37 -3.52
N GLY A 43 -21.80 10.67 -4.44
CA GLY A 43 -20.38 10.87 -4.15
C GLY A 43 -19.89 12.25 -4.61
N PRO A 44 -18.57 12.39 -4.87
CA PRO A 44 -17.94 13.69 -5.07
C PRO A 44 -18.29 14.38 -6.40
N ASP A 45 -18.68 13.64 -7.45
CA ASP A 45 -19.03 14.27 -8.73
C ASP A 45 -20.35 15.03 -8.63
N GLU A 46 -20.30 16.36 -8.80
CA GLU A 46 -21.48 17.24 -8.76
C GLU A 46 -22.43 17.03 -9.94
N HIS A 47 -21.92 16.62 -11.11
CA HIS A 47 -22.72 16.48 -12.32
C HIS A 47 -23.60 15.23 -12.30
N ASP A 48 -23.12 14.16 -11.66
CA ASP A 48 -23.84 12.89 -11.50
C ASP A 48 -24.58 12.79 -10.15
N ARG A 49 -24.43 13.79 -9.27
CA ARG A 49 -25.00 13.77 -7.91
C ARG A 49 -26.51 13.87 -7.93
N LYS A 50 -27.16 12.93 -7.25
CA LYS A 50 -28.62 12.89 -7.05
C LYS A 50 -28.98 13.34 -5.64
N GLY A 51 -29.98 14.21 -5.54
CA GLY A 51 -30.54 14.67 -4.26
C GLY A 51 -29.57 15.46 -3.40
N GLU A 52 -28.52 16.04 -3.99
CA GLU A 52 -27.43 16.75 -3.29
C GLU A 52 -26.76 15.95 -2.15
N LEU A 53 -26.96 14.63 -2.13
CA LEU A 53 -26.50 13.74 -1.07
C LEU A 53 -25.03 13.35 -1.29
N ARG A 54 -24.24 13.47 -0.22
CA ARG A 54 -22.80 13.15 -0.18
C ARG A 54 -22.53 12.05 0.85
N LEU A 55 -22.61 10.79 0.44
CA LEU A 55 -22.30 9.63 1.30
C LEU A 55 -20.79 9.39 1.44
N ASP A 56 -19.98 10.02 0.60
CA ASP A 56 -18.52 9.96 0.62
C ASP A 56 -17.90 10.80 1.76
N THR A 57 -18.69 11.69 2.38
CA THR A 57 -18.26 12.50 3.52
C THR A 57 -19.22 12.33 4.70
N GLU A 58 -18.67 12.35 5.92
CA GLU A 58 -19.47 12.25 7.14
C GLU A 58 -20.51 13.39 7.23
N LYS A 59 -20.05 14.63 7.03
CA LYS A 59 -20.93 15.81 7.06
C LYS A 59 -22.07 15.68 6.04
N GLY A 60 -21.78 15.20 4.85
CA GLY A 60 -22.77 15.02 3.80
C GLY A 60 -23.83 13.95 4.11
N ALA A 61 -23.42 12.87 4.77
CA ALA A 61 -24.32 11.81 5.22
C ALA A 61 -25.18 12.23 6.42
N LEU A 62 -24.64 13.09 7.30
CA LEU A 62 -25.32 13.60 8.49
C LEU A 62 -26.18 14.85 8.23
N GLN A 63 -25.97 15.56 7.12
CA GLN A 63 -26.63 16.83 6.82
C GLN A 63 -27.02 16.88 5.34
N SER A 64 -27.94 16.01 4.93
CA SER A 64 -28.25 15.83 3.50
C SER A 64 -29.29 16.80 2.95
N GLY A 65 -29.44 17.98 3.55
CA GLY A 65 -30.31 19.04 3.04
C GLY A 65 -31.79 18.65 3.02
N ASP A 66 -32.44 18.78 1.86
CA ASP A 66 -33.90 18.67 1.70
C ASP A 66 -34.46 17.26 1.91
N ILE A 67 -33.61 16.22 1.93
CA ILE A 67 -34.02 14.82 2.16
C ILE A 67 -33.96 14.39 3.64
N GLY A 68 -33.50 15.27 4.54
CA GLY A 68 -33.22 14.91 5.94
C GLY A 68 -31.88 14.19 6.11
N ASP A 69 -31.56 13.76 7.33
CA ASP A 69 -30.27 13.12 7.62
C ASP A 69 -30.25 11.70 7.04
N ALA A 70 -29.41 11.45 6.02
CA ALA A 70 -29.31 10.12 5.41
C ALA A 70 -28.84 9.05 6.41
N LEU A 71 -28.04 9.49 7.40
CA LEU A 71 -27.56 8.68 8.51
C LEU A 71 -27.88 9.39 9.83
N VAL A 72 -28.54 8.68 10.75
CA VAL A 72 -28.77 9.11 12.13
C VAL A 72 -27.94 8.22 13.07
N PRO A 73 -26.87 8.74 13.69
CA PRO A 73 -25.97 7.95 14.54
C PRO A 73 -26.69 7.19 15.65
N GLY A 74 -26.45 5.88 15.74
CA GLY A 74 -27.03 5.00 16.75
C GLY A 74 -28.50 4.63 16.49
N LYS A 75 -29.09 5.12 15.40
CA LYS A 75 -30.53 4.95 15.11
C LYS A 75 -30.74 4.47 13.67
N PRO A 76 -30.45 3.20 13.37
CA PRO A 76 -30.62 2.64 12.03
C PRO A 76 -32.06 2.78 11.52
N ASP A 77 -33.06 2.64 12.38
CA ASP A 77 -34.48 2.73 11.98
C ASP A 77 -34.98 4.17 11.78
N GLU A 78 -34.17 5.19 12.13
CA GLU A 78 -34.44 6.61 11.78
C GLU A 78 -33.57 7.07 10.59
N SER A 79 -32.70 6.20 10.06
CA SER A 79 -31.75 6.55 9.00
C SER A 79 -32.31 6.23 7.61
N GLU A 80 -32.42 7.23 6.75
CA GLU A 80 -32.99 7.08 5.41
C GLU A 80 -32.25 6.04 4.56
N ILE A 81 -30.92 5.96 4.68
CA ILE A 81 -30.14 4.93 3.97
C ILE A 81 -30.63 3.51 4.28
N ILE A 82 -31.04 3.24 5.52
CA ILE A 82 -31.55 1.92 5.91
C ILE A 82 -32.92 1.67 5.31
N HIS A 83 -33.81 2.66 5.31
CA HIS A 83 -35.10 2.55 4.64
C HIS A 83 -34.94 2.22 3.15
N ARG A 84 -34.04 2.94 2.46
CA ARG A 84 -33.78 2.75 1.03
C ARG A 84 -33.15 1.41 0.68
N ILE A 85 -32.15 0.95 1.44
CA ILE A 85 -31.49 -0.34 1.13
C ILE A 85 -32.33 -1.56 1.53
N PHE A 86 -33.37 -1.40 2.35
CA PHE A 86 -34.28 -2.49 2.74
C PHE A 86 -35.67 -2.37 2.10
N SER A 87 -35.94 -1.36 1.28
CA SER A 87 -37.20 -1.23 0.56
C SER A 87 -37.37 -2.34 -0.48
N ASP A 88 -38.60 -2.82 -0.63
CA ASP A 88 -39.02 -3.74 -1.69
C ASP A 88 -39.64 -3.00 -2.89
N ASP A 89 -39.86 -1.68 -2.78
CA ASP A 89 -40.38 -0.85 -3.87
C ASP A 89 -39.25 -0.53 -4.88
N PRO A 90 -39.38 -0.94 -6.16
CA PRO A 90 -38.38 -0.65 -7.19
C PRO A 90 -38.05 0.83 -7.40
N GLU A 91 -38.97 1.74 -7.06
CA GLU A 91 -38.77 3.19 -7.19
C GLU A 91 -38.07 3.82 -5.97
N GLU A 92 -38.11 3.15 -4.82
CA GLU A 92 -37.48 3.64 -3.59
C GLU A 92 -36.18 2.91 -3.26
N VAL A 93 -36.04 1.64 -3.68
CA VAL A 93 -34.90 0.81 -3.32
C VAL A 93 -33.60 1.38 -3.88
N MET A 94 -32.56 1.40 -3.03
CA MET A 94 -31.22 1.83 -3.42
C MET A 94 -30.18 0.71 -3.21
N PRO A 95 -29.24 0.51 -4.14
CA PRO A 95 -29.16 1.16 -5.44
C PRO A 95 -30.32 0.77 -6.37
N PRO A 96 -30.72 1.64 -7.32
CA PRO A 96 -31.81 1.35 -8.24
C PRO A 96 -31.56 0.08 -9.06
N PRO A 97 -32.59 -0.71 -9.43
CA PRO A 97 -32.39 -1.97 -10.15
C PRO A 97 -31.64 -1.83 -11.48
N ASP A 98 -31.84 -0.73 -12.21
CA ASP A 98 -31.18 -0.43 -13.49
C ASP A 98 -29.67 -0.16 -13.35
N ALA A 99 -29.22 0.26 -12.16
CA ALA A 99 -27.81 0.47 -11.86
C ALA A 99 -27.01 -0.84 -11.76
N ASN A 100 -27.69 -2.00 -11.65
CA ASN A 100 -27.06 -3.33 -11.54
C ASN A 100 -26.00 -3.44 -10.43
N LYS A 101 -26.24 -2.75 -9.30
CA LYS A 101 -25.33 -2.66 -8.15
C LYS A 101 -26.01 -3.07 -6.85
N ALA A 102 -26.86 -4.10 -6.89
CA ALA A 102 -27.57 -4.56 -5.70
C ALA A 102 -26.61 -4.96 -4.55
N LEU A 103 -27.01 -4.65 -3.32
CA LEU A 103 -26.31 -5.04 -2.10
C LEU A 103 -26.66 -6.48 -1.70
N SER A 104 -25.67 -7.25 -1.24
CA SER A 104 -25.89 -8.55 -0.60
C SER A 104 -26.56 -8.40 0.77
N ALA A 105 -27.13 -9.48 1.29
CA ALA A 105 -27.75 -9.48 2.61
C ALA A 105 -26.75 -9.14 3.73
N GLU A 106 -25.52 -9.63 3.60
CA GLU A 106 -24.41 -9.36 4.52
C GLU A 106 -24.03 -7.88 4.49
N GLN A 107 -23.91 -7.28 3.30
CA GLN A 107 -23.59 -5.86 3.15
C GLN A 107 -24.67 -4.96 3.76
N ARG A 108 -25.97 -5.28 3.54
CA ARG A 108 -27.08 -4.54 4.16
C ARG A 108 -27.04 -4.64 5.68
N THR A 109 -26.75 -5.83 6.21
CA THR A 109 -26.62 -6.06 7.65
C THR A 109 -25.45 -5.28 8.24
N LEU A 110 -24.32 -5.23 7.55
CA LEU A 110 -23.12 -4.52 7.98
C LEU A 110 -23.33 -3.00 8.03
N LEU A 111 -24.02 -2.45 7.02
CA LEU A 111 -24.42 -1.03 7.02
C LEU A 111 -25.34 -0.69 8.19
N ARG A 112 -26.34 -1.54 8.47
CA ARG A 112 -27.23 -1.37 9.63
C ARG A 112 -26.45 -1.39 10.94
N GLN A 113 -25.57 -2.39 11.12
CA GLN A 113 -24.76 -2.53 12.32
C GLN A 113 -23.80 -1.36 12.52
N TRP A 114 -23.20 -0.85 11.44
CA TRP A 114 -22.33 0.32 11.50
C TRP A 114 -23.07 1.57 12.02
N ILE A 115 -24.28 1.82 11.53
CA ILE A 115 -25.10 2.95 12.00
C ILE A 115 -25.51 2.75 13.46
N GLU A 116 -25.89 1.53 13.85
CA GLU A 116 -26.17 1.18 15.25
C GLU A 116 -24.97 1.45 16.17
N GLN A 117 -23.75 1.22 15.68
CA GLN A 117 -22.49 1.53 16.37
C GLN A 117 -22.09 3.02 16.31
N GLY A 118 -22.96 3.90 15.78
CA GLY A 118 -22.75 5.34 15.74
C GLY A 118 -22.38 5.91 14.37
N GLY A 119 -22.21 5.07 13.35
CA GLY A 119 -22.03 5.52 11.96
C GLY A 119 -20.73 6.30 11.72
N GLY A 120 -19.69 6.05 12.50
CA GLY A 120 -18.43 6.79 12.44
C GLY A 120 -17.72 6.61 11.10
N TYR A 121 -17.30 7.72 10.50
CA TYR A 121 -16.40 7.72 9.36
C TYR A 121 -14.94 7.68 9.84
N ALA A 122 -14.05 7.13 9.01
CA ALA A 122 -12.62 7.13 9.28
C ALA A 122 -11.86 7.57 8.04
N GLU A 123 -10.77 8.32 8.20
CA GLU A 123 -9.79 8.57 7.15
C GLU A 123 -9.16 7.25 6.67
N PRO A 124 -8.73 7.13 5.39
CA PRO A 124 -8.05 5.93 4.93
C PRO A 124 -6.86 5.60 5.83
N TRP A 125 -6.69 4.31 6.15
CA TRP A 125 -5.68 3.84 7.10
C TRP A 125 -4.26 4.30 6.77
N SER A 126 -3.94 4.52 5.49
CA SER A 126 -2.64 4.95 5.00
C SER A 126 -2.27 6.40 5.37
N TYR A 127 -3.26 7.23 5.74
CA TYR A 127 -3.04 8.62 6.15
C TYR A 127 -3.11 8.81 7.66
N ARG A 128 -3.38 7.74 8.41
CA ARG A 128 -3.36 7.76 9.87
C ARG A 128 -1.99 7.31 10.38
N PRO A 129 -1.46 7.93 11.45
CA PRO A 129 -0.26 7.43 12.11
C PRO A 129 -0.44 5.96 12.52
N PRO A 130 0.56 5.08 12.29
CA PRO A 130 0.46 3.68 12.67
C PRO A 130 0.39 3.56 14.20
N GLU A 131 -0.58 2.79 14.68
CA GLU A 131 -0.78 2.52 16.10
C GLU A 131 -0.16 1.18 16.49
N ARG A 132 0.36 1.09 17.73
CA ARG A 132 0.93 -0.15 18.23
C ARG A 132 -0.18 -1.07 18.74
N HIS A 133 -0.42 -2.16 18.04
CA HIS A 133 -1.37 -3.18 18.47
C HIS A 133 -0.76 -4.19 19.45
N PRO A 134 -1.57 -4.74 20.38
CA PRO A 134 -1.11 -5.81 21.26
C PRO A 134 -0.73 -7.04 20.43
N VAL A 135 0.45 -7.59 20.72
CA VAL A 135 0.94 -8.81 20.05
C VAL A 135 0.02 -9.98 20.43
N PRO A 136 -0.52 -10.73 19.46
CA PRO A 136 -1.29 -11.92 19.74
C PRO A 136 -0.48 -12.88 20.60
N LYS A 137 -1.08 -13.43 21.65
CA LYS A 137 -0.40 -14.43 22.48
C LYS A 137 -0.25 -15.70 21.64
N ALA A 138 0.98 -16.04 21.24
CA ALA A 138 1.23 -17.35 20.68
C ALA A 138 0.84 -18.42 21.72
N GLN A 139 -0.22 -19.17 21.41
CA GLN A 139 -0.51 -20.38 22.16
C GLN A 139 0.63 -21.38 21.92
N SER A 140 1.20 -21.92 23.00
CA SER A 140 2.21 -22.98 23.10
C SER A 140 2.86 -23.41 21.77
N SER A 141 3.67 -22.53 21.18
CA SER A 141 4.46 -22.83 19.99
C SER A 141 5.81 -22.17 20.08
N ASP A 142 6.85 -22.93 19.76
CA ASP A 142 8.23 -22.45 19.67
C ASP A 142 8.56 -21.88 18.27
N TRP A 143 7.58 -21.85 17.36
CA TRP A 143 7.80 -21.38 15.98
C TRP A 143 8.11 -19.87 15.88
N PRO A 144 7.40 -18.97 16.58
CA PRO A 144 7.67 -17.54 16.47
C PRO A 144 9.10 -17.20 16.95
N ALA A 145 9.94 -16.67 16.05
CA ALA A 145 11.29 -16.21 16.39
C ALA A 145 11.29 -14.76 16.90
N ASN A 146 10.30 -13.97 16.50
CA ASN A 146 10.12 -12.58 16.94
C ASN A 146 8.64 -12.22 17.10
N TRP A 147 8.37 -10.97 17.49
CA TRP A 147 7.01 -10.50 17.77
C TRP A 147 6.11 -10.44 16.51
N ILE A 148 6.66 -10.26 15.30
CA ILE A 148 5.93 -10.26 14.03
C ILE A 148 5.39 -11.65 13.73
N ASP A 149 6.19 -12.69 13.98
CA ASP A 149 5.80 -14.09 13.72
C ASP A 149 4.57 -14.51 14.54
N ASN A 150 4.32 -13.86 15.67
CA ASN A 150 3.11 -14.09 16.46
C ASN A 150 1.85 -13.67 15.70
N PHE A 151 1.89 -12.56 14.95
CA PHE A 151 0.77 -12.12 14.10
C PHE A 151 0.56 -13.08 12.93
N ILE A 152 1.65 -13.56 12.31
CA ILE A 152 1.58 -14.52 11.20
C ILE A 152 0.99 -15.84 11.68
N LEU A 153 1.48 -16.38 12.80
CA LEU A 153 0.99 -17.64 13.36
C LEU A 153 -0.48 -17.54 13.80
N ASP A 154 -0.88 -16.43 14.41
CA ASP A 154 -2.29 -16.18 14.76
C ASP A 154 -3.18 -16.21 13.51
N ARG A 155 -2.75 -15.54 12.43
CA ARG A 155 -3.49 -15.55 11.15
C ARG A 155 -3.56 -16.94 10.53
N LEU A 156 -2.45 -17.66 10.45
CA LEU A 156 -2.40 -19.01 9.88
C LEU A 156 -3.36 -19.95 10.62
N ARG A 157 -3.37 -19.92 11.95
CA ARG A 157 -4.25 -20.75 12.78
C ARG A 157 -5.74 -20.46 12.57
N ARG A 158 -6.12 -19.19 12.44
CA ARG A 158 -7.51 -18.81 12.12
C ARG A 158 -7.98 -19.37 10.79
N GLU A 159 -7.06 -19.53 9.85
CA GLU A 159 -7.30 -20.09 8.51
C GLU A 159 -7.09 -21.61 8.47
N GLY A 160 -6.78 -22.27 9.60
CA GLY A 160 -6.52 -23.70 9.66
C GLY A 160 -5.23 -24.14 8.95
N LEU A 161 -4.27 -23.23 8.81
CA LEU A 161 -2.97 -23.45 8.18
C LEU A 161 -1.85 -23.58 9.22
N GLU A 162 -0.83 -24.37 8.87
CA GLU A 162 0.39 -24.52 9.66
C GLU A 162 1.57 -23.84 8.94
N PRO A 163 2.58 -23.33 9.68
CA PRO A 163 3.76 -22.76 9.06
C PRO A 163 4.53 -23.76 8.19
N ALA A 164 5.09 -23.26 7.09
CA ALA A 164 5.97 -24.05 6.24
C ALA A 164 7.31 -24.36 6.96
N PRO A 165 7.94 -25.51 6.67
CA PRO A 165 9.25 -25.83 7.21
C PRO A 165 10.33 -24.88 6.64
N ASP A 166 11.42 -24.71 7.39
CA ASP A 166 12.56 -23.94 6.93
C ASP A 166 13.21 -24.56 5.71
N THR A 167 13.76 -23.69 4.87
CA THR A 167 14.50 -24.10 3.68
C THR A 167 15.88 -24.62 4.02
N ASP A 168 16.48 -25.42 3.13
CA ASP A 168 17.85 -25.90 3.31
C ASP A 168 18.86 -24.74 3.23
N PRO A 169 20.04 -24.85 3.88
CA PRO A 169 20.97 -23.73 3.97
C PRO A 169 21.56 -23.29 2.62
N VAL A 170 21.64 -24.18 1.62
CA VAL A 170 22.11 -23.80 0.28
C VAL A 170 21.07 -22.94 -0.43
N THR A 171 19.81 -23.31 -0.33
CA THR A 171 18.71 -22.50 -0.86
C THR A 171 18.62 -21.16 -0.14
N LEU A 172 18.79 -21.13 1.19
CA LEU A 172 18.77 -19.90 1.98
C LEU A 172 19.85 -18.91 1.53
N VAL A 173 21.12 -19.34 1.47
CA VAL A 173 22.21 -18.44 1.08
C VAL A 173 22.05 -17.91 -0.35
N ARG A 174 21.49 -18.72 -1.25
CA ARG A 174 21.15 -18.29 -2.61
C ARG A 174 20.09 -17.19 -2.62
N ARG A 175 18.99 -17.37 -1.86
CA ARG A 175 17.93 -16.36 -1.74
C ARG A 175 18.48 -15.06 -1.17
N LEU A 176 19.26 -15.12 -0.08
CA LEU A 176 19.89 -13.94 0.51
C LEU A 176 20.72 -13.14 -0.50
N HIS A 177 21.50 -13.80 -1.36
CA HIS A 177 22.31 -13.09 -2.36
C HIS A 177 21.45 -12.49 -3.48
N PHE A 178 20.48 -13.24 -4.03
CA PHE A 178 19.61 -12.68 -5.07
C PHE A 178 18.72 -11.54 -4.56
N ASP A 179 18.21 -11.66 -3.35
CA ASP A 179 17.35 -10.64 -2.75
C ASP A 179 18.14 -9.37 -2.47
N LEU A 180 19.31 -9.48 -1.81
CA LEU A 180 20.07 -8.33 -1.34
C LEU A 180 20.97 -7.70 -2.40
N ILE A 181 21.58 -8.50 -3.30
CA ILE A 181 22.56 -7.99 -4.26
C ILE A 181 22.27 -8.40 -5.72
N GLY A 182 21.20 -9.16 -5.98
CA GLY A 182 20.82 -9.57 -7.34
C GLY A 182 21.73 -10.61 -8.02
N LEU A 183 22.78 -11.06 -7.33
CA LEU A 183 23.80 -11.98 -7.87
C LEU A 183 23.77 -13.33 -7.16
N PRO A 184 24.18 -14.44 -7.80
CA PRO A 184 24.33 -15.72 -7.11
C PRO A 184 25.54 -15.71 -6.15
N PRO A 185 25.52 -16.52 -5.07
CA PRO A 185 26.70 -16.72 -4.23
C PRO A 185 27.80 -17.45 -4.98
N SER A 186 29.07 -17.10 -4.72
CA SER A 186 30.20 -17.90 -5.20
C SER A 186 30.27 -19.25 -4.48
N PRO A 187 30.89 -20.28 -5.08
CA PRO A 187 31.08 -21.58 -4.40
C PRO A 187 31.74 -21.45 -3.03
N GLN A 188 32.75 -20.57 -2.89
CA GLN A 188 33.45 -20.32 -1.63
C GLN A 188 32.56 -19.63 -0.60
N ALA A 189 31.66 -18.74 -1.03
CA ALA A 189 30.69 -18.10 -0.14
C ALA A 189 29.68 -19.13 0.40
N VAL A 190 29.22 -20.06 -0.45
CA VAL A 190 28.34 -21.18 -0.03
C VAL A 190 29.06 -22.08 0.97
N GLU A 191 30.30 -22.51 0.68
CA GLU A 191 31.08 -23.37 1.58
C GLU A 191 31.30 -22.71 2.95
N ARG A 192 31.66 -21.42 2.96
CA ARG A 192 31.82 -20.64 4.19
C ARG A 192 30.51 -20.56 4.96
N PHE A 193 29.40 -20.24 4.29
CA PHE A 193 28.08 -20.18 4.92
C PHE A 193 27.69 -21.53 5.54
N LEU A 194 27.84 -22.64 4.81
CA LEU A 194 27.51 -23.98 5.31
C LEU A 194 28.36 -24.39 6.52
N LYS A 195 29.64 -23.98 6.55
CA LYS A 195 30.51 -24.24 7.70
C LYS A 195 30.05 -23.44 8.92
N GLU A 196 29.75 -22.16 8.74
CA GLU A 196 29.29 -21.28 9.82
C GLU A 196 27.90 -21.70 10.33
N TRP A 197 27.00 -22.06 9.41
CA TRP A 197 25.64 -22.54 9.69
C TRP A 197 25.62 -23.77 10.59
N LYS A 198 26.56 -24.70 10.40
CA LYS A 198 26.69 -25.89 11.27
C LYS A 198 27.06 -25.54 12.71
N ASN A 199 27.73 -24.41 12.92
CA ASN A 199 28.15 -23.97 14.24
C ASN A 199 27.07 -23.12 14.91
N ASP A 200 26.60 -22.09 14.20
CA ASP A 200 25.56 -21.17 14.66
C ASP A 200 24.78 -20.63 13.46
N GLN A 201 23.55 -21.12 13.33
CA GLN A 201 22.66 -20.79 12.22
C GLN A 201 22.28 -19.31 12.22
N SER A 202 21.88 -18.77 13.38
CA SER A 202 21.41 -17.38 13.50
C SER A 202 22.55 -16.41 13.23
N ALA A 203 23.72 -16.64 13.84
CA ALA A 203 24.89 -15.80 13.62
C ALA A 203 25.40 -15.88 12.17
N SER A 204 25.31 -17.05 11.52
CA SER A 204 25.73 -17.20 10.12
C SER A 204 24.86 -16.40 9.14
N VAL A 205 23.53 -16.34 9.38
CA VAL A 205 22.62 -15.51 8.58
C VAL A 205 22.92 -14.03 8.79
N GLU A 206 23.00 -13.58 10.05
CA GLU A 206 23.27 -12.19 10.38
C GLU A 206 24.59 -11.70 9.76
N LYS A 207 25.66 -12.50 9.91
CA LYS A 207 26.97 -12.18 9.33
C LYS A 207 26.92 -12.11 7.81
N THR A 208 26.19 -13.02 7.16
CA THR A 208 26.04 -13.04 5.71
C THR A 208 25.25 -11.83 5.22
N VAL A 209 24.10 -11.54 5.83
CA VAL A 209 23.27 -10.37 5.53
C VAL A 209 24.08 -9.09 5.69
N LYS A 210 24.80 -8.92 6.80
CA LYS A 210 25.65 -7.74 7.03
C LYS A 210 26.71 -7.58 5.93
N GLY A 211 27.36 -8.67 5.52
CA GLY A 211 28.34 -8.64 4.44
C GLY A 211 27.72 -8.26 3.08
N LEU A 212 26.51 -8.72 2.80
CA LEU A 212 25.78 -8.41 1.57
C LEU A 212 25.29 -6.96 1.54
N LEU A 213 24.76 -6.44 2.65
CA LEU A 213 24.34 -5.04 2.78
C LEU A 213 25.52 -4.06 2.64
N SER A 214 26.75 -4.48 2.97
CA SER A 214 27.96 -3.67 2.77
C SER A 214 28.57 -3.80 1.37
N SER A 215 27.98 -4.60 0.47
CA SER A 215 28.44 -4.73 -0.91
C SER A 215 27.95 -3.55 -1.74
N PRO A 216 28.74 -2.99 -2.67
CA PRO A 216 28.26 -1.95 -3.59
C PRO A 216 27.08 -2.44 -4.47
N HIS A 217 26.99 -3.76 -4.70
CA HIS A 217 25.89 -4.38 -5.43
C HIS A 217 24.54 -4.30 -4.70
N PHE A 218 24.53 -4.01 -3.39
CA PHE A 218 23.30 -3.76 -2.65
C PHE A 218 22.58 -2.53 -3.20
N GLY A 219 23.29 -1.39 -3.31
CA GLY A 219 22.75 -0.18 -3.90
C GLY A 219 22.29 -0.36 -5.33
N GLU A 220 23.06 -1.08 -6.16
CA GLU A 220 22.65 -1.42 -7.54
C GLU A 220 21.34 -2.20 -7.57
N ARG A 221 21.21 -3.22 -6.71
CA ARG A 221 20.01 -4.07 -6.61
C ARG A 221 18.79 -3.28 -6.16
N MET A 222 18.93 -2.44 -5.14
CA MET A 222 17.82 -1.65 -4.61
C MET A 222 17.43 -0.51 -5.55
N ALA A 223 18.41 0.11 -6.19
CA ALA A 223 18.20 1.17 -7.16
C ALA A 223 17.36 0.70 -8.35
N MET A 224 17.50 -0.54 -8.82
CA MET A 224 16.66 -1.06 -9.91
C MET A 224 15.16 -0.84 -9.67
N TYR A 225 14.68 -1.21 -8.47
CA TYR A 225 13.27 -1.02 -8.12
C TYR A 225 12.88 0.46 -8.04
N TRP A 226 13.76 1.30 -7.52
CA TRP A 226 13.51 2.74 -7.44
C TRP A 226 13.45 3.39 -8.82
N LEU A 227 14.41 3.05 -9.69
CA LEU A 227 14.52 3.58 -11.04
C LEU A 227 13.30 3.21 -11.90
N ASP A 228 12.74 2.01 -11.71
CA ASP A 228 11.46 1.62 -12.32
C ASP A 228 10.31 2.51 -11.83
N LEU A 229 10.22 2.75 -10.51
CA LEU A 229 9.16 3.58 -9.91
C LEU A 229 9.18 5.02 -10.44
N VAL A 230 10.36 5.61 -10.55
CA VAL A 230 10.52 6.99 -11.06
C VAL A 230 10.57 7.05 -12.59
N ARG A 231 10.47 5.90 -13.27
CA ARG A 231 10.45 5.74 -14.73
C ARG A 231 11.72 6.28 -15.39
N TYR A 232 12.86 6.00 -14.76
CA TYR A 232 14.16 6.30 -15.33
C TYR A 232 14.29 5.66 -16.73
N ALA A 233 14.70 6.46 -17.70
CA ALA A 233 15.03 6.00 -19.03
C ALA A 233 16.18 6.83 -19.58
N ASP A 234 17.04 6.19 -20.39
CA ASP A 234 18.09 6.89 -21.13
C ASP A 234 17.60 7.36 -22.52
N THR A 235 16.27 7.45 -22.71
CA THR A 235 15.61 7.88 -23.95
C THR A 235 14.39 8.78 -23.67
N CYS A 236 13.88 9.41 -24.74
CA CYS A 236 12.84 10.45 -24.64
C CYS A 236 11.40 9.91 -24.62
N GLY A 237 11.08 8.99 -25.54
CA GLY A 237 9.88 8.14 -25.48
C GLY A 237 8.57 8.70 -26.03
N TYR A 238 8.44 9.97 -26.42
CA TYR A 238 7.21 10.49 -27.06
C TYR A 238 7.12 10.10 -28.55
N HIS A 239 7.94 10.72 -29.38
CA HIS A 239 7.92 10.54 -30.84
C HIS A 239 9.06 9.64 -31.34
N GLY A 240 10.01 9.32 -30.45
CA GLY A 240 11.14 8.48 -30.75
C GLY A 240 12.00 8.23 -29.52
N ASP A 241 12.96 7.33 -29.70
CA ASP A 241 13.89 6.88 -28.67
C ASP A 241 15.24 7.59 -28.82
N GLN A 242 15.22 8.92 -28.95
CA GLN A 242 16.48 9.68 -28.94
C GLN A 242 17.15 9.56 -27.57
N ASP A 243 18.48 9.41 -27.58
CA ASP A 243 19.30 9.35 -26.37
C ASP A 243 19.08 10.59 -25.48
N HIS A 244 18.88 10.33 -24.20
CA HIS A 244 18.78 11.33 -23.16
C HIS A 244 19.43 10.79 -21.88
N SER A 245 20.72 11.06 -21.72
CA SER A 245 21.47 10.56 -20.57
C SER A 245 21.12 11.33 -19.30
N ILE A 246 20.61 10.59 -18.31
CA ILE A 246 20.41 11.06 -16.94
C ILE A 246 21.23 10.19 -15.96
N SER A 247 22.33 9.61 -16.44
CA SER A 247 23.15 8.67 -15.66
C SER A 247 23.63 9.20 -14.30
N PRO A 248 23.92 10.50 -14.09
CA PRO A 248 24.27 11.00 -12.76
C PRO A 248 23.16 10.77 -11.72
N TYR A 249 21.89 10.82 -12.12
CA TYR A 249 20.76 10.54 -11.22
C TYR A 249 20.75 9.06 -10.81
N ARG A 250 20.99 8.16 -11.75
CA ARG A 250 21.09 6.71 -11.47
C ARG A 250 22.19 6.46 -10.43
N ASP A 251 23.35 7.04 -10.64
CA ASP A 251 24.50 6.86 -9.76
C ASP A 251 24.21 7.43 -8.36
N TYR A 252 23.58 8.62 -8.28
CA TYR A 252 23.09 9.17 -7.00
C TYR A 252 22.14 8.22 -6.26
N VAL A 253 21.19 7.58 -6.95
CA VAL A 253 20.25 6.64 -6.30
C VAL A 253 20.98 5.41 -5.77
N ILE A 254 21.94 4.87 -6.54
CA ILE A 254 22.76 3.71 -6.11
C ILE A 254 23.54 4.07 -4.84
N ASP A 255 24.19 5.24 -4.83
CA ASP A 255 24.97 5.72 -3.70
C ASP A 255 24.10 5.99 -2.48
N ALA A 256 22.92 6.61 -2.66
CA ALA A 256 21.97 6.85 -1.57
C ALA A 256 21.54 5.56 -0.85
N PHE A 257 21.35 4.45 -1.57
CA PHE A 257 21.08 3.15 -0.95
C PHE A 257 22.29 2.57 -0.24
N ASN A 258 23.49 2.63 -0.84
CA ASN A 258 24.73 2.12 -0.24
C ASN A 258 25.11 2.89 1.04
N ASP A 259 24.88 4.21 1.05
CA ASP A 259 25.16 5.09 2.18
C ASP A 259 24.06 5.05 3.25
N ASN A 260 22.97 4.31 3.00
CA ASN A 260 21.81 4.22 3.87
C ASN A 260 21.25 5.63 4.21
N LEU A 261 21.08 6.45 3.16
CA LEU A 261 20.56 7.81 3.28
C LEU A 261 19.15 7.77 3.90
N PRO A 262 18.88 8.58 4.94
CA PRO A 262 17.54 8.64 5.54
C PRO A 262 16.46 8.97 4.51
N PHE A 263 15.33 8.27 4.56
CA PHE A 263 14.28 8.38 3.54
C PHE A 263 13.69 9.80 3.42
N ASP A 264 13.64 10.55 4.53
CA ASP A 264 13.22 11.94 4.54
C ASP A 264 14.20 12.85 3.79
N GLN A 265 15.51 12.62 3.95
CA GLN A 265 16.54 13.32 3.20
C GLN A 265 16.51 12.91 1.72
N PHE A 266 16.50 11.61 1.42
CA PHE A 266 16.39 11.09 0.06
C PHE A 266 15.18 11.65 -0.69
N THR A 267 14.05 11.80 0.00
CA THR A 267 12.83 12.44 -0.54
C THR A 267 13.05 13.92 -0.81
N ARG A 268 13.54 14.69 0.19
CA ARG A 268 13.74 16.13 0.05
C ARG A 268 14.71 16.47 -1.09
N GLU A 269 15.81 15.74 -1.20
CA GLU A 269 16.83 15.98 -2.22
C GLU A 269 16.31 15.72 -3.64
N GLN A 270 15.46 14.70 -3.83
CA GLN A 270 14.84 14.43 -5.13
C GLN A 270 13.75 15.42 -5.50
N LEU A 271 12.92 15.85 -4.54
CA LEU A 271 11.81 16.75 -4.83
C LEU A 271 12.26 18.21 -4.97
N ALA A 272 13.25 18.64 -4.19
CA ALA A 272 13.62 20.05 -4.05
C ALA A 272 15.08 20.26 -3.63
N GLY A 273 15.98 19.35 -3.99
CA GLY A 273 17.41 19.46 -3.62
C GLY A 273 18.09 20.71 -4.16
N ASP A 274 17.71 21.20 -5.34
CA ASP A 274 18.20 22.46 -5.92
C ASP A 274 17.68 23.72 -5.21
N LEU A 275 16.64 23.60 -4.40
CA LEU A 275 16.06 24.67 -3.58
C LEU A 275 16.59 24.69 -2.14
N LEU A 276 17.47 23.76 -1.76
CA LEU A 276 18.13 23.79 -0.45
C LEU A 276 19.11 24.96 -0.36
N ASP A 277 19.40 25.42 0.85
CA ASP A 277 20.40 26.45 1.08
C ASP A 277 21.80 25.95 0.69
N SER A 278 22.44 26.60 -0.28
CA SER A 278 23.77 26.24 -0.80
C SER A 278 23.88 24.75 -1.20
N PRO A 279 23.10 24.28 -2.19
CA PRO A 279 22.94 22.86 -2.45
C PRO A 279 24.20 22.25 -3.06
N THR A 280 24.52 21.02 -2.62
CA THR A 280 25.63 20.23 -3.17
C THR A 280 25.34 19.84 -4.62
N ILE A 281 26.37 19.34 -5.34
CA ILE A 281 26.16 18.82 -6.69
C ILE A 281 25.22 17.61 -6.66
N ASP A 282 25.37 16.70 -5.70
CA ASP A 282 24.53 15.52 -5.57
C ASP A 282 23.07 15.88 -5.30
N GLN A 283 22.80 16.89 -4.48
CA GLN A 283 21.44 17.38 -4.23
C GLN A 283 20.79 17.99 -5.49
N LYS A 284 21.59 18.67 -6.33
CA LYS A 284 21.11 19.17 -7.63
C LYS A 284 20.87 18.03 -8.61
N ILE A 285 21.74 17.01 -8.62
CA ILE A 285 21.58 15.79 -9.42
C ILE A 285 20.32 15.04 -9.00
N ALA A 286 20.08 14.88 -7.70
CA ALA A 286 18.89 14.24 -7.13
C ALA A 286 17.60 14.91 -7.62
N THR A 287 17.59 16.24 -7.69
CA THR A 287 16.44 17.00 -8.23
C THR A 287 16.15 16.70 -9.71
N GLY A 288 17.11 16.10 -10.41
CA GLY A 288 16.92 15.49 -11.72
C GLY A 288 15.73 14.52 -11.80
N TYR A 289 15.25 13.99 -10.67
CA TYR A 289 13.96 13.31 -10.54
C TYR A 289 12.82 14.02 -11.32
N ASN A 290 12.73 15.36 -11.19
CA ASN A 290 11.70 16.17 -11.85
C ASN A 290 11.86 16.26 -13.39
N ARG A 291 12.88 15.60 -13.94
CA ARG A 291 13.23 15.56 -15.37
C ARG A 291 13.23 14.14 -15.95
N LEU A 292 12.90 13.11 -15.16
CA LEU A 292 12.84 11.70 -15.62
C LEU A 292 11.58 11.36 -16.44
N LEU A 293 10.65 12.30 -16.54
CA LEU A 293 9.46 12.17 -17.38
C LEU A 293 9.82 12.01 -18.86
N GLN A 294 8.96 11.29 -19.60
CA GLN A 294 9.06 11.25 -21.06
C GLN A 294 9.18 12.67 -21.61
N THR A 295 10.08 12.89 -22.56
CA THR A 295 10.37 14.20 -23.14
C THR A 295 10.36 14.11 -24.67
N SER A 296 10.31 15.26 -25.35
CA SER A 296 10.39 15.32 -26.81
C SER A 296 11.56 16.19 -27.24
N HIS A 297 12.38 15.65 -28.15
CA HIS A 297 13.37 16.41 -28.92
C HIS A 297 12.90 16.68 -30.36
N GLU A 298 11.62 16.42 -30.67
CA GLU A 298 11.09 16.66 -32.00
C GLU A 298 10.99 18.17 -32.29
N GLY A 299 11.37 18.57 -33.51
CA GLY A 299 11.13 19.92 -33.98
C GLY A 299 9.64 20.17 -34.26
N GLY A 300 9.13 21.34 -33.89
CA GLY A 300 7.73 21.70 -34.14
C GLY A 300 6.76 21.35 -33.01
N VAL A 301 7.25 20.86 -31.87
CA VAL A 301 6.42 20.66 -30.67
C VAL A 301 5.74 21.95 -30.22
N GLN A 302 4.49 21.82 -29.80
CA GLN A 302 3.72 22.91 -29.21
C GLN A 302 4.17 23.09 -27.76
N ALA A 303 5.06 24.06 -27.53
CA ALA A 303 5.73 24.22 -26.22
C ALA A 303 4.77 24.30 -25.02
N LYS A 304 3.61 24.95 -25.17
CA LYS A 304 2.61 25.07 -24.09
C LYS A 304 1.95 23.73 -23.76
N GLU A 305 1.66 22.91 -24.77
CA GLU A 305 1.05 21.60 -24.60
C GLU A 305 2.01 20.66 -23.86
N TYR A 306 3.25 20.56 -24.33
CA TYR A 306 4.27 19.71 -23.72
C TYR A 306 4.61 20.15 -22.29
N LEU A 307 4.65 21.46 -22.02
CA LEU A 307 4.85 21.95 -20.65
C LEU A 307 3.73 21.50 -19.71
N ALA A 308 2.47 21.54 -20.15
CA ALA A 308 1.34 21.06 -19.36
C ALA A 308 1.40 19.54 -19.13
N ILE A 309 1.75 18.77 -20.17
CA ILE A 309 1.94 17.32 -20.09
C ILE A 309 3.04 16.98 -19.08
N TYR A 310 4.19 17.66 -19.13
CA TYR A 310 5.30 17.43 -18.21
C TYR A 310 4.90 17.73 -16.75
N PHE A 311 4.14 18.80 -16.52
CA PHE A 311 3.64 19.11 -15.18
C PHE A 311 2.66 18.07 -14.65
N ALA A 312 1.69 17.65 -15.47
CA ALA A 312 0.75 16.59 -15.10
C ALA A 312 1.49 15.28 -14.77
N ASP A 313 2.52 14.97 -15.55
CA ASP A 313 3.31 13.76 -15.36
C ASP A 313 4.11 13.75 -14.05
N ARG A 314 4.69 14.89 -13.66
CA ARG A 314 5.35 15.06 -12.35
C ARG A 314 4.39 14.82 -11.20
N VAL A 315 3.20 15.41 -11.28
CA VAL A 315 2.15 15.25 -10.24
C VAL A 315 1.73 13.78 -10.14
N ARG A 316 1.54 13.11 -11.29
CA ARG A 316 1.18 11.69 -11.36
C ARG A 316 2.25 10.80 -10.72
N ASN A 317 3.52 10.99 -11.07
CA ASN A 317 4.60 10.16 -10.53
C ASN A 317 4.86 10.43 -9.05
N LEU A 318 4.86 11.70 -8.64
CA LEU A 318 4.97 12.07 -7.22
C LEU A 318 3.89 11.36 -6.40
N SER A 319 2.64 11.45 -6.83
CA SER A 319 1.52 10.88 -6.08
C SER A 319 1.59 9.36 -6.03
N ASN A 320 1.95 8.71 -7.15
CA ASN A 320 2.10 7.26 -7.17
C ASN A 320 3.25 6.77 -6.30
N VAL A 321 4.43 7.39 -6.41
CA VAL A 321 5.67 6.87 -5.80
C VAL A 321 5.80 7.28 -4.33
N TRP A 322 5.47 8.52 -3.97
CA TRP A 322 5.60 9.00 -2.59
C TRP A 322 4.32 8.87 -1.78
N MET A 323 3.16 9.10 -2.39
CA MET A 323 1.88 9.10 -1.66
C MET A 323 1.14 7.77 -1.76
N GLY A 324 1.54 6.87 -2.65
CA GLY A 324 0.79 5.64 -2.94
C GLY A 324 -0.62 5.92 -3.49
N ALA A 325 -0.81 7.07 -4.14
CA ALA A 325 -2.11 7.58 -4.57
C ALA A 325 -2.15 7.86 -6.08
N THR A 326 -3.19 7.38 -6.74
CA THR A 326 -3.40 7.60 -8.17
C THR A 326 -4.20 8.89 -8.41
N VAL A 327 -3.53 9.99 -8.74
CA VAL A 327 -4.19 11.28 -9.03
C VAL A 327 -4.22 11.61 -10.53
N GLY A 328 -3.85 10.66 -11.39
CA GLY A 328 -3.76 10.90 -12.84
C GLY A 328 -5.07 11.36 -13.49
N CYS A 329 -6.22 10.95 -12.93
CA CYS A 329 -7.55 11.37 -13.39
C CYS A 329 -7.76 12.90 -13.25
N ALA A 330 -7.11 13.55 -12.28
CA ALA A 330 -7.20 14.98 -12.04
C ALA A 330 -6.58 15.84 -13.15
N GLN A 331 -5.88 15.22 -14.11
CA GLN A 331 -5.43 15.90 -15.32
C GLN A 331 -6.61 16.36 -16.19
N CYS A 332 -7.71 15.60 -16.20
CA CYS A 332 -8.85 15.82 -17.08
C CYS A 332 -10.17 16.03 -16.33
N HIS A 333 -10.26 15.60 -15.07
CA HIS A 333 -11.48 15.65 -14.26
C HIS A 333 -11.26 16.46 -12.99
N ASP A 334 -12.34 17.07 -12.48
CA ASP A 334 -12.36 17.64 -11.14
C ASP A 334 -12.66 16.52 -10.12
N HIS A 335 -12.00 16.56 -8.97
CA HIS A 335 -12.13 15.57 -7.90
C HIS A 335 -12.55 16.18 -6.55
N LYS A 336 -13.20 17.36 -6.56
CA LYS A 336 -13.60 18.13 -5.38
C LYS A 336 -14.41 17.37 -4.32
#